data_AF-A0A803TBQ3-F1
#
_entry.id   AF-A0A803TBQ3-F1
#
_cell.length_a   1.000
_cell.length_b   1.000
_cell.length_c   1.000
_cell.angle_alpha   90.00
_cell.angle_beta   90.00
_cell.angle_gamma   90.00
#
_symmetry.space_group_name_H-M   'P 1'
#
loop_
_entity.id
_entity.type
_entity.pdbx_description
1 polymer ?
#
loop_
_entity_poly.entity_id
_entity_poly.type
_entity_poly.pdbx_seq_one_letter_code
_entity_poly.pdbx_strand_id
1 'polypeptide(L)'
;WTSYPDVLGMQFSWDGFFKEVGTAFIGSSPEFEFALYSLSFIARPGKQCRLKIGGHNLGIQTHTWDKSTYGNGKKYIATAYVASP
;
A
#
# COMPACT_ATOMS: atom_id res chain seq x y z
N TRP A 1 3.55 -3.68 -22.88
CA TRP A 1 3.31 -3.07 -21.55
C TRP A 1 3.04 -1.59 -21.74
N THR A 2 1.83 -1.22 -22.13
CA THR A 2 1.43 0.17 -22.42
C THR A 2 0.32 0.69 -21.49
N SER A 3 -0.12 -0.12 -20.53
CA SER A 3 -1.16 0.24 -19.55
C SER A 3 -0.62 0.16 -18.13
N TYR A 4 -1.06 1.08 -17.27
CA TYR A 4 -0.82 1.08 -15.83
C TYR A 4 -1.54 -0.12 -15.17
N PRO A 5 -1.07 -0.61 -14.01
CA PRO A 5 -1.75 -1.69 -13.31
C PRO A 5 -3.12 -1.24 -12.80
N ASP A 6 -4.09 -2.15 -12.86
CA ASP A 6 -5.44 -1.90 -12.37
C ASP A 6 -5.47 -1.91 -10.84
N VAL A 7 -6.36 -1.10 -10.24
CA VAL A 7 -6.63 -1.13 -8.80
C VAL A 7 -8.02 -1.71 -8.60
N LEU A 8 -8.10 -2.85 -7.91
CA LEU A 8 -9.36 -3.56 -7.70
C LEU A 8 -9.72 -3.64 -6.22
N GLY A 9 -10.95 -3.24 -5.89
CA GLY A 9 -11.58 -3.53 -4.60
C GLY A 9 -12.13 -4.96 -4.60
N MET A 10 -11.69 -5.76 -3.65
CA MET A 10 -12.02 -7.18 -3.55
C MET A 10 -12.44 -7.54 -2.14
N GLN A 11 -13.40 -8.47 -2.06
CA GLN A 11 -13.81 -9.11 -0.81
C GLN A 11 -13.69 -10.62 -0.96
N PHE A 12 -13.13 -11.27 0.05
CA PHE A 12 -12.93 -12.71 0.02
C PHE A 12 -12.85 -13.29 1.43
N SER A 13 -13.03 -14.60 1.54
CA SER A 13 -12.85 -15.34 2.78
C SER A 13 -11.42 -15.86 2.90
N TRP A 14 -10.78 -15.62 4.02
CA TRP A 14 -9.48 -16.17 4.39
C TRP A 14 -9.69 -17.19 5.51
N ASP A 15 -9.43 -18.47 5.26
CA ASP A 15 -9.51 -19.55 6.26
C ASP A 15 -10.86 -19.60 7.03
N GLY A 16 -11.97 -19.49 6.29
CA GLY A 16 -13.31 -19.46 6.87
C GLY A 16 -13.72 -18.10 7.47
N PHE A 17 -12.80 -17.13 7.57
CA PHE A 17 -13.10 -15.77 8.04
C PHE A 17 -13.39 -14.83 6.87
N PHE A 18 -14.52 -14.14 6.93
CA PHE A 18 -14.88 -13.15 5.92
C PHE A 18 -14.09 -11.85 6.15
N LYS A 19 -13.19 -11.52 5.22
CA LYS A 19 -12.37 -10.30 5.32
C LYS A 19 -13.15 -9.11 4.79
N GLU A 20 -12.96 -7.94 5.41
CA GLU A 20 -13.48 -6.68 4.88
C GLU A 20 -12.92 -6.39 3.49
N VAL A 21 -13.68 -5.60 2.70
CA VAL A 21 -13.26 -5.17 1.37
C VAL A 21 -11.90 -4.47 1.47
N GLY A 22 -10.94 -4.93 0.68
CA GLY A 22 -9.63 -4.32 0.53
C GLY A 22 -9.33 -4.01 -0.93
N THR A 23 -8.35 -3.15 -1.17
CA THR A 23 -7.91 -2.78 -2.52
C THR A 23 -6.49 -3.27 -2.78
N ALA A 24 -6.22 -3.74 -4.00
CA ALA A 24 -4.91 -4.23 -4.43
C ALA A 24 -4.61 -3.85 -5.89
N PHE A 25 -3.32 -3.85 -6.24
CA PHE A 25 -2.89 -3.73 -7.63
C PHE A 25 -3.01 -5.09 -8.34
N ILE A 26 -3.45 -5.08 -9.60
CA ILE A 26 -3.56 -6.25 -10.46
C ILE A 26 -2.67 -6.04 -11.70
N GLY A 27 -1.80 -7.01 -11.97
CA GLY A 27 -0.88 -6.96 -13.12
C GLY A 27 0.34 -6.04 -12.93
N SER A 28 0.58 -5.54 -11.71
CA SER A 28 1.80 -4.80 -11.36
C SER A 28 3.00 -5.73 -11.17
N SER A 29 4.21 -5.20 -11.32
CA SER A 29 5.42 -5.90 -10.90
C SER A 29 5.65 -5.71 -9.39
N PRO A 30 6.27 -6.68 -8.70
CA PRO A 30 6.63 -6.53 -7.28
C PRO A 30 7.50 -5.29 -7.02
N GLU A 31 8.39 -4.94 -7.95
CA GLU A 31 9.29 -3.78 -7.82
C GLU A 31 8.51 -2.46 -7.87
N PHE A 32 7.47 -2.39 -8.72
CA PHE A 32 6.60 -1.22 -8.80
C PHE A 32 5.89 -0.96 -7.46
N GLU A 33 5.27 -1.98 -6.88
CA GLU A 33 4.59 -1.85 -5.58
C GLU A 33 5.59 -1.52 -4.47
N PHE A 34 6.73 -2.21 -4.44
CA PHE A 34 7.77 -1.97 -3.45
C PHE A 34 8.30 -0.53 -3.49
N ALA A 35 8.55 0.01 -4.69
CA ALA A 35 8.99 1.39 -4.87
C ALA A 35 7.93 2.40 -4.38
N LEU A 36 6.66 2.17 -4.70
CA LEU A 36 5.55 3.03 -4.31
C LEU A 36 5.30 3.06 -2.80
N TYR A 37 5.32 1.89 -2.17
CA TYR A 37 5.17 1.78 -0.72
C TYR A 37 6.35 2.41 0.02
N SER A 38 7.58 2.19 -0.46
CA SER A 38 8.79 2.79 0.11
C SER A 38 8.76 4.33 0.01
N LEU A 39 8.44 4.85 -1.17
CA LEU A 39 8.32 6.30 -1.40
C LEU A 39 7.26 6.93 -0.49
N SER A 40 6.09 6.31 -0.42
CA SER A 40 4.97 6.83 0.38
C SER A 40 5.27 6.80 1.87
N PHE A 41 5.96 5.76 2.35
CA PHE A 41 6.38 5.65 3.74
C PHE A 41 7.39 6.72 4.14
N ILE A 42 8.36 7.01 3.26
CA ILE A 42 9.38 8.05 3.50
C ILE A 42 8.75 9.44 3.42
N ALA A 43 7.92 9.70 2.41
CA ALA A 43 7.35 11.03 2.16
C ALA A 43 6.21 11.38 3.13
N ARG A 44 5.38 10.41 3.52
CA ARG A 44 4.14 10.62 4.29
C ARG A 44 3.92 9.49 5.33
N PRO A 45 4.83 9.33 6.30
CA PRO A 45 4.73 8.25 7.28
C PRO A 45 3.41 8.33 8.08
N GLY A 46 2.64 7.24 8.09
CA GLY A 46 1.39 7.14 8.85
C GLY A 46 0.22 7.94 8.28
N LYS A 47 0.39 8.59 7.12
CA LYS A 47 -0.65 9.38 6.46
C LYS A 47 -0.88 8.86 5.04
N GLN A 48 -2.08 9.08 4.52
CA GLN A 48 -2.37 8.74 3.13
C GLN A 48 -1.53 9.60 2.19
N CYS A 49 -0.76 8.93 1.33
CA CYS A 49 0.04 9.52 0.27
C CYS A 49 -0.79 9.54 -1.01
N ARG A 50 -1.20 10.73 -1.48
CA ARG A 50 -2.01 10.89 -2.70
C ARG A 50 -1.08 11.09 -3.89
N LEU A 51 -1.19 10.21 -4.87
CA LEU A 51 -0.33 10.14 -6.05
C LEU A 51 -1.18 10.13 -7.32
N LYS A 52 -0.55 10.48 -8.45
CA LYS A 52 -1.15 10.39 -9.77
C LYS A 52 -0.25 9.55 -10.67
N ILE A 53 -0.74 8.41 -11.15
CA ILE A 53 0.02 7.49 -11.99
C ILE A 53 -0.79 7.24 -13.26
N GLY A 54 -0.17 7.45 -14.43
CA GLY A 54 -0.87 7.25 -15.71
C GLY A 54 -2.12 8.13 -15.89
N GLY A 55 -2.24 9.24 -15.16
CA GLY A 55 -3.43 10.09 -15.15
C GLY A 55 -4.49 9.72 -14.10
N HIS A 56 -4.36 8.58 -13.43
CA HIS A 56 -5.27 8.10 -12.40
C HIS A 56 -4.82 8.55 -11.01
N ASN A 57 -5.77 9.03 -10.20
CA ASN A 57 -5.51 9.38 -8.81
C ASN A 57 -5.59 8.12 -7.95
N LEU A 58 -4.63 7.94 -7.06
CA LEU A 58 -4.61 6.85 -6.10
C LEU A 58 -4.05 7.32 -4.76
N GLY A 59 -4.51 6.71 -3.69
CA GLY A 59 -3.92 6.86 -2.36
C GLY A 59 -3.08 5.64 -2.02
N ILE A 60 -2.01 5.84 -1.27
CA ILE A 60 -1.28 4.77 -0.61
C ILE A 60 -1.31 5.04 0.88
N GLN A 61 -1.77 4.07 1.66
CA GLN A 61 -1.71 4.10 3.11
C GLN A 61 -0.52 3.26 3.56
N THR A 62 0.33 3.83 4.41
CA THR A 62 1.44 3.11 5.04
C THR A 62 1.36 3.28 6.55
N HIS A 63 1.70 2.22 7.28
CA HIS A 63 1.77 2.23 8.73
C HIS A 63 3.22 2.09 9.19
N THR A 64 3.57 2.83 10.24
CA THR A 64 4.86 2.64 10.92
C THR A 64 4.70 1.53 11.93
N TRP A 65 5.67 0.63 11.96
CA TRP A 65 5.77 -0.40 12.98
C TRP A 65 6.03 0.27 14.34
N ASP A 66 5.06 0.15 15.24
CA ASP A 66 5.05 0.80 16.57
C ASP A 66 5.74 -0.04 17.65
N LYS A 67 5.97 -1.34 17.41
CA LYS A 67 6.61 -2.21 18.40
C LYS A 67 8.09 -1.83 18.57
N SER A 68 8.43 -1.39 19.77
CA SER A 68 9.73 -0.84 20.19
C SER A 68 10.88 -1.86 20.30
N THR A 69 10.67 -3.12 19.93
CA THR A 69 11.68 -4.20 20.07
C THR A 69 12.97 -3.91 19.29
N TYR A 70 12.92 -3.06 18.26
CA TYR A 70 14.06 -2.69 17.43
C TYR A 70 14.69 -1.34 17.84
N GLY A 71 14.89 -1.13 19.15
CA GLY A 71 15.21 0.09 19.91
C GLY A 71 16.32 1.08 19.45
N ASN A 72 16.71 1.10 18.18
CA ASN A 72 17.71 1.99 17.61
C ASN A 72 17.12 3.29 17.03
N GLY A 73 15.88 3.67 17.40
CA GLY A 73 15.21 4.88 16.88
C GLY A 73 14.83 4.84 15.40
N LYS A 74 15.02 3.69 14.73
CA LYS A 74 14.65 3.49 13.33
C LYS A 74 13.14 3.30 13.18
N LYS A 75 12.58 3.85 12.10
CA LYS A 75 11.19 3.63 11.70
C LYS A 75 11.14 2.54 10.65
N TYR A 76 10.35 1.51 10.89
CA TYR A 76 10.14 0.41 9.95
C TYR A 76 8.74 0.50 9.37
N ILE A 77 8.62 0.13 8.09
CA ILE A 77 7.32 0.01 7.44
C ILE A 77 6.63 -1.26 7.95
N ALA A 78 5.35 -1.13 8.31
CA ALA A 78 4.47 -2.23 8.64
C ALA A 78 3.59 -2.53 7.43
N THR A 79 2.26 -2.53 7.62
CA THR A 79 1.31 -2.69 6.53
C THR A 79 1.36 -1.49 5.58
N ALA A 80 1.36 -1.77 4.29
CA ALA A 80 1.17 -0.80 3.22
C ALA A 80 0.17 -1.35 2.21
N TYR A 81 -0.73 -0.51 1.73
CA TYR A 81 -1.72 -0.89 0.73
C TYR A 81 -2.16 0.32 -0.08
N VAL A 82 -2.60 0.08 -1.32
CA VAL A 82 -3.31 1.08 -2.10
C VAL A 82 -4.66 1.35 -1.45
N ALA A 83 -4.96 2.60 -1.18
CA ALA A 83 -6.26 3.09 -0.71
C ALA A 83 -6.87 3.89 -1.87
N SER A 84 -7.77 3.25 -2.63
CA SER A 84 -8.65 3.97 -3.55
C SER A 84 -9.46 5.00 -2.76
N PRO A 85 -9.75 6.20 -3.31
CA PRO A 85 -10.81 7.04 -2.77
C PRO A 85 -12.15 6.29 -2.73
#